data_AF-A0A9X0R358-F1
#
_entry.id   AF-A0A9X0R358-F1
#
_cell.length_a   1.000
_cell.length_b   1.000
_cell.length_c   1.000
_cell.angle_alpha   90.00
_cell.angle_beta   90.00
_cell.angle_gamma   90.00
#
_symmetry.space_group_name_H-M   'P 1'
#
loop_
_entity.id
_entity.type
_entity.pdbx_description
1 polymer ?
#
loop_
_entity_poly.entity_id
_entity_poly.type
_entity_poly.pdbx_seq_one_letter_code
_entity_poly.pdbx_strand_id
1 'polypeptide(L)' 'MNGVAVRRWIKQLEADQDVLKQLRADAKTEGGKLTQFGRDVLWAAKKNGIKRADMARLLDITQGAVTPYYK' A
#
# COMPACT_ATOMS: atom_id res chain seq x y z
N MET A 1 -1.50 7.39 33.04
CA MET A 1 -1.47 7.37 31.56
C MET A 1 -2.76 7.98 31.03
N ASN A 2 -2.66 9.03 30.20
CA ASN A 2 -3.82 9.83 29.77
C ASN A 2 -4.65 9.06 28.72
N GLY A 3 -5.74 8.40 29.13
CA GLY A 3 -6.58 7.56 28.25
C GLY A 3 -7.19 8.30 27.04
N VAL A 4 -7.24 9.64 27.08
CA VAL A 4 -7.67 10.48 25.94
C VAL A 4 -6.63 10.47 24.80
N ALA A 5 -5.34 10.44 25.11
CA ALA A 5 -4.28 10.41 24.10
C ALA A 5 -4.24 9.05 23.37
N VAL A 6 -4.38 7.96 24.12
CA VAL A 6 -4.44 6.60 23.55
C VAL A 6 -5.64 6.44 22.61
N ARG A 7 -6.83 6.89 23.01
CA ARG A 7 -8.02 6.86 22.13
C ARG A 7 -7.83 7.67 20.85
N ARG A 8 -7.14 8.81 20.91
CA ARG A 8 -6.83 9.62 19.71
C ARG A 8 -5.89 8.87 18.77
N TRP A 9 -4.85 8.22 19.30
CA TRP A 9 -3.92 7.44 18.48
C TRP A 9 -4.60 6.23 17.83
N ILE A 10 -5.48 5.54 18.55
CA ILE A 10 -6.27 4.43 17.98
C ILE A 10 -7.09 4.92 16.79
N LYS A 11 -7.82 6.04 16.93
CA LYS A 11 -8.61 6.61 15.83
C LYS A 11 -7.76 6.98 14.62
N GLN A 12 -6.55 7.48 14.84
CA GLN A 12 -5.64 7.78 13.74
C GLN A 12 -5.21 6.51 13.01
N LEU A 13 -4.83 5.47 13.77
CA LEU A 13 -4.42 4.20 13.19
C LEU A 13 -5.55 3.53 12.41
N GLU A 14 -6.80 3.62 12.89
CA GLU A 14 -7.99 3.15 12.18
C GLU A 14 -8.17 3.88 10.85
N ALA A 15 -8.06 5.22 10.85
CA ALA A 15 -8.17 6.01 9.63
C ALA A 15 -7.06 5.68 8.62
N ASP A 16 -5.81 5.57 9.08
CA ASP A 16 -4.67 5.22 8.24
C ASP A 16 -4.84 3.81 7.65
N GLN A 17 -5.37 2.87 8.45
CA GLN A 17 -5.66 1.52 8.00
C GLN A 17 -6.74 1.49 6.91
N ASP A 18 -7.79 2.30 7.02
CA ASP A 18 -8.86 2.36 6.03
C ASP A 18 -8.37 2.96 4.70
N VAL A 19 -7.52 3.99 4.75
CA VAL A 19 -6.86 4.52 3.55
C VAL A 19 -6.00 3.44 2.89
N LEU A 20 -5.25 2.65 3.66
CA LEU A 20 -4.43 1.55 3.13
C LEU A 20 -5.27 0.44 2.50
N LYS A 21 -6.42 0.10 3.09
CA LYS A 21 -7.36 -0.88 2.51
C LYS A 21 -7.88 -0.38 1.17
N GLN A 22 -8.29 0.89 1.10
CA GLN A 22 -8.80 1.49 -0.13
C GLN A 22 -7.71 1.50 -1.22
N LEU A 23 -6.50 1.94 -0.88
CA LEU A 23 -5.35 1.91 -1.80
C LEU A 23 -5.14 0.51 -2.39
N ARG A 24 -5.23 -0.54 -1.56
CA ARG A 24 -5.09 -1.92 -2.01
C ARG A 24 -6.24 -2.33 -2.92
N ALA A 25 -7.47 -2.03 -2.55
CA ALA A 25 -8.65 -2.33 -3.36
C ALA A 25 -8.57 -1.69 -4.76
N ASP A 26 -8.06 -0.47 -4.84
CA ASP A 26 -7.90 0.23 -6.13
C ASP A 26 -6.70 -0.31 -6.91
N ALA A 27 -5.63 -0.74 -6.22
CA ALA A 27 -4.38 -1.18 -6.86
C ALA A 27 -4.41 -2.61 -7.38
N LYS A 28 -5.26 -3.50 -6.84
CA LYS A 28 -5.35 -4.89 -7.27
C LYS A 28 -6.80 -5.39 -7.30
N THR A 29 -7.09 -6.30 -8.22
CA THR A 29 -8.35 -7.05 -8.22
C THR A 29 -8.41 -8.03 -7.04
N GLU A 30 -9.59 -8.56 -6.73
CA GLU A 30 -9.77 -9.61 -5.71
C GLU A 30 -8.88 -10.85 -5.96
N GLY A 31 -8.61 -11.17 -7.23
CA GLY A 31 -7.68 -12.23 -7.64
C GLY A 31 -6.19 -11.87 -7.58
N GLY A 32 -5.83 -10.71 -7.01
CA GLY A 32 -4.45 -10.28 -6.81
C GLY A 32 -3.75 -9.74 -8.07
N LYS A 33 -4.48 -9.49 -9.17
CA LYS A 33 -3.90 -8.88 -10.39
C LYS A 33 -3.85 -7.37 -10.24
N LEU A 34 -2.72 -6.76 -10.61
CA LEU A 34 -2.58 -5.29 -10.59
C LEU A 34 -3.51 -4.62 -11.61
N THR A 35 -4.25 -3.62 -11.14
CA THR A 35 -5.02 -2.69 -11.96
C THR A 35 -4.09 -1.69 -12.66
N GLN A 36 -4.62 -0.86 -13.56
CA GLN A 36 -3.82 0.22 -14.15
C GLN A 36 -3.30 1.19 -13.07
N PHE A 37 -4.18 1.60 -12.15
CA PHE A 37 -3.81 2.44 -11.00
C PHE A 37 -2.68 1.81 -10.18
N GLY A 38 -2.75 0.51 -9.89
CA GLY A 38 -1.68 -0.19 -9.17
C GLY A 38 -0.34 -0.15 -9.91
N ARG A 39 -0.34 -0.23 -11.24
CA ARG A 39 0.89 -0.11 -12.06
C ARG A 39 1.46 1.30 -12.02
N ASP A 40 0.60 2.30 -12.11
CA ASP A 40 1.00 3.71 -12.05
C ASP A 40 1.63 4.04 -10.69
N VAL A 41 1.06 3.51 -9.60
CA VAL A 41 1.64 3.59 -8.25
C VAL A 41 3.03 2.94 -8.20
N LEU A 42 3.21 1.75 -8.79
CA LEU A 42 4.52 1.08 -8.81
C LEU A 42 5.55 1.86 -9.64
N TRP A 43 5.16 2.43 -10.78
CA TRP A 43 6.04 3.29 -11.59
C TRP A 43 6.44 4.57 -10.87
N ALA A 44 5.49 5.23 -10.21
CA ALA A 44 5.77 6.40 -9.38
C ALA A 44 6.72 6.04 -8.23
N ALA A 45 6.50 4.92 -7.57
CA ALA A 45 7.36 4.43 -6.50
C ALA A 45 8.80 4.14 -7.01
N LYS A 46 8.94 3.49 -8.17
CA LYS A 46 10.25 3.27 -8.82
C LYS A 46 10.96 4.59 -9.10
N LYS A 47 10.25 5.55 -9.70
CA LYS A 47 10.80 6.89 -10.05
C LYS A 47 11.31 7.65 -8.82
N ASN A 48 10.69 7.43 -7.66
CA ASN A 48 11.07 8.05 -6.39
C ASN A 48 12.05 7.19 -5.55
N GLY A 49 12.58 6.11 -6.10
CA GLY A 49 13.56 5.27 -5.41
C GLY A 49 13.01 4.45 -4.24
N ILE A 50 11.68 4.28 -4.14
CA ILE A 50 11.07 3.42 -3.14
C ILE A 50 11.44 1.96 -3.46
N LYS A 51 11.81 1.17 -2.45
CA LYS A 51 12.26 -0.20 -2.69
C LYS A 51 11.09 -1.10 -3.09
N ARG A 52 11.35 -2.01 -4.03
CA ARG A 52 10.41 -3.06 -4.46
C ARG A 52 9.78 -3.82 -3.29
N ALA A 53 10.59 -4.17 -2.29
CA ALA A 53 10.15 -4.91 -1.10
C ALA A 53 9.17 -4.12 -0.22
N ASP A 54 9.27 -2.79 -0.22
CA ASP A 54 8.37 -1.93 0.55
C ASP A 54 7.02 -1.81 -0.16
N MET A 55 7.02 -1.65 -1.48
CA MET A 55 5.78 -1.63 -2.26
C MET A 55 5.04 -2.97 -2.26
N ALA A 56 5.77 -4.09 -2.28
CA ALA A 56 5.16 -5.42 -2.15
C ALA A 56 4.41 -5.56 -0.82
N ARG A 57 4.99 -5.05 0.28
CA ARG A 57 4.36 -5.01 1.62
C ARG A 57 3.19 -4.04 1.67
N LEU A 58 3.34 -2.85 1.09
CA LEU A 58 2.31 -1.81 1.08
C LEU A 58 1.03 -2.31 0.37
N LEU A 59 1.20 -2.87 -0.84
CA LEU A 59 0.09 -3.34 -1.68
C LEU A 59 -0.37 -4.77 -1.34
N ASP A 60 0.33 -5.43 -0.42
CA ASP A 60 0.04 -6.79 0.01
C ASP A 60 0.03 -7.77 -1.18
N ILE A 61 1.13 -7.79 -1.92
CA ILE A 61 1.35 -8.63 -3.10
C ILE A 61 2.73 -9.26 -3.07
N THR A 62 2.93 -10.33 -3.85
CA THR A 62 4.23 -10.99 -3.92
C THR A 62 5.28 -10.09 -4.58
N GLN A 63 6.56 -10.26 -4.22
CA GLN A 63 7.64 -9.52 -4.90
C GLN A 63 7.72 -9.83 -6.40
N GLY A 64 7.29 -11.03 -6.82
CA GLY A 64 7.18 -11.43 -8.22
C GLY A 64 6.20 -10.54 -8.99
N ALA A 65 5.08 -10.16 -8.38
CA ALA A 65 4.09 -9.27 -9.00
C ALA A 65 4.63 -7.84 -9.22
N VAL A 66 5.55 -7.37 -8.37
CA VAL A 66 6.15 -6.03 -8.48
C VAL A 66 7.31 -5.99 -9.47
N THR A 67 8.03 -7.10 -9.63
CA THR A 67 9.29 -7.17 -10.39
C THR A 67 9.22 -6.62 -11.82
N PRO A 68 8.19 -6.90 -12.63
CA PRO A 68 8.09 -6.35 -13.99
C PRO A 68 8.10 -4.82 -14.06
N TYR A 69 7.65 -4.14 -12.99
CA TYR A 69 7.49 -2.69 -12.95
C TYR A 69 8.73 -1.95 -12.40
N TYR A 70 9.75 -2.71 -11.99
CA TYR A 70 10.99 -2.22 -11.39
C TYR A 70 12.24 -2.50 -12.24
N LYS A 71 12.07 -3.13 -13.41
CA LYS A 71 13.13 -3.26 -14.43
C LYS A 71 13.36 -1.92 -15.09
#